data_AF-A0A7C7G6V1-F1
#
_entry.id   AF-A0A7C7G6V1-F1
#
_cell.length_a   1.000
_cell.length_b   1.000
_cell.length_c   1.000
_cell.angle_alpha   90.00
_cell.angle_beta   90.00
_cell.angle_gamma   90.00
#
_symmetry.space_group_name_H-M   'P 1'
#
loop_
_entity.id
_entity.type
_entity.pdbx_description
1 polymer ?
#
loop_
_entity_poly.entity_id
_entity_poly.type
_entity_poly.pdbx_seq_one_letter_code
_entity_poly.pdbx_strand_id
1 'polypeptide(L)'
;MQDGHLDVSALSAYADNRLVSALDTVAKVSVNLQPSSTNQEIDNAIDQYKGSQSYALAMFWSSFALLARMHIGHTPFLEKKTDSGKTIVELHHFLYPHHTWESPTVLLDSTMPVEVNKKFFKNLEVERIDTQTSHTRYIQITDSLLSKTQFIRTPSTYHRVLEIVSVVARQIPDAHPTKILLACSKTVEAELQQIGLPNKCETIHYGAVTGSNKYSDVPCIIVVGRIELPIIQAELQAALLDERPLDMPAKNYPQRQVIVKDQTLPAYYHPDPLTEEIRRHWNEGQILQAIGRGRAIRRSVRNPLDVILLTKVPLPIEEQHLTLTTWKDIQPTMLEVLLAQHDIVPLGIGELMPR
;
A
#
# COMPACT_ATOMS: atom_id res chain seq x y z
N MET A 1 21.02 11.56 -17.29
CA MET A 1 19.69 11.06 -16.95
C MET A 1 18.99 12.11 -16.10
N GLN A 2 17.99 12.79 -16.70
CA GLN A 2 16.88 13.37 -15.94
C GLN A 2 16.12 12.22 -15.26
N ASP A 3 15.34 12.52 -14.22
CA ASP A 3 14.62 11.51 -13.43
C ASP A 3 13.79 10.60 -14.36
N GLY A 4 14.00 9.28 -14.27
CA GLY A 4 13.41 8.29 -15.16
C GLY A 4 14.03 6.89 -15.03
N HIS A 5 13.28 5.89 -15.51
CA HIS A 5 13.66 4.48 -15.52
C HIS A 5 14.46 4.15 -16.80
N LEU A 6 15.52 3.34 -16.67
CA LEU A 6 16.32 2.89 -17.80
C LEU A 6 16.13 1.38 -18.01
N ASP A 7 15.60 1.01 -19.17
CA ASP A 7 15.56 -0.38 -19.63
C ASP A 7 16.98 -0.83 -20.01
N VAL A 8 17.48 -1.83 -19.28
CA VAL A 8 18.84 -2.35 -19.41
C VAL A 8 18.99 -3.21 -20.68
N SER A 9 17.90 -3.75 -21.24
CA SER A 9 17.93 -4.57 -22.46
C SER A 9 18.35 -3.76 -23.69
N ALA A 10 17.95 -2.47 -23.74
CA ALA A 10 18.28 -1.53 -24.82
C ALA A 10 19.75 -1.04 -24.80
N LEU A 11 20.48 -1.26 -23.69
CA LEU A 11 21.86 -0.81 -23.54
C LEU A 11 22.91 -1.74 -24.15
N SER A 12 22.53 -2.97 -24.54
CA SER A 12 23.48 -3.93 -25.14
C SER A 12 24.15 -3.38 -26.42
N ALA A 13 23.46 -2.51 -27.16
CA ALA A 13 24.00 -1.87 -28.36
C ALA A 13 24.84 -0.61 -28.09
N TYR A 14 24.76 -0.01 -26.90
CA TYR A 14 25.44 1.25 -26.55
C TYR A 14 26.81 1.03 -25.87
N ALA A 15 27.14 -0.24 -25.58
CA ALA A 15 28.23 -0.62 -24.70
C ALA A 15 29.64 -0.55 -25.32
N ASP A 16 29.81 -0.43 -26.63
CA ASP A 16 31.13 -0.77 -27.19
C ASP A 16 32.19 0.35 -27.18
N ASN A 17 31.84 1.63 -27.22
CA ASN A 17 32.87 2.68 -27.38
C ASN A 17 33.20 3.49 -26.11
N ARG A 18 32.22 3.73 -25.24
CA ARG A 18 32.46 4.46 -23.97
C ARG A 18 32.89 3.54 -22.83
N LEU A 19 32.44 2.27 -22.85
CA LEU A 19 32.86 1.27 -21.88
C LEU A 19 34.34 0.92 -22.10
N VAL A 20 34.77 0.76 -23.36
CA VAL A 20 36.18 0.55 -23.70
C VAL A 20 37.04 1.74 -23.28
N SER A 21 36.60 2.98 -23.49
CA SER A 21 37.35 4.18 -23.05
C SER A 21 37.41 4.32 -21.52
N ALA A 22 36.34 3.97 -20.80
CA ALA A 22 36.32 3.95 -19.34
C ALA A 22 37.20 2.82 -18.77
N LEU A 23 37.13 1.63 -19.36
CA LEU A 23 37.99 0.48 -19.01
C LEU A 23 39.45 0.73 -19.36
N ASP A 24 39.74 1.42 -20.46
CA ASP A 24 41.10 1.83 -20.86
C ASP A 24 41.66 2.92 -19.92
N THR A 25 40.81 3.80 -19.40
CA THR A 25 41.19 4.75 -18.34
C THR A 25 41.44 4.03 -17.01
N VAL A 26 40.66 3.01 -16.66
CA VAL A 26 40.89 2.14 -15.48
C VAL A 26 42.15 1.27 -15.66
N ALA A 27 42.41 0.77 -16.87
CA ALA A 27 43.61 0.02 -17.23
C ALA A 27 44.88 0.90 -17.16
N LYS A 28 44.77 2.18 -17.55
CA LYS A 28 45.86 3.16 -17.46
C LYS A 28 46.11 3.65 -16.03
N VAL A 29 45.12 3.54 -15.15
CA VAL A 29 45.22 3.89 -13.72
C VAL A 29 45.45 2.64 -12.85
N SER A 30 45.73 1.48 -13.47
CA SER A 30 45.82 0.19 -12.78
C SER A 30 46.91 0.15 -11.71
N VAL A 31 46.46 0.13 -10.46
CA VAL A 31 47.11 -0.65 -9.40
C VAL A 31 46.99 -2.11 -9.82
N ASN A 32 48.12 -2.82 -9.87
CA ASN A 32 48.19 -4.25 -10.22
C ASN A 32 47.45 -5.11 -9.19
N LEU A 33 46.12 -5.20 -9.29
CA LEU A 33 45.34 -6.24 -8.62
C LEU A 33 45.37 -7.49 -9.50
N GLN A 34 45.92 -8.57 -8.96
CA GLN A 34 46.03 -9.86 -9.64
C GLN A 34 44.91 -10.79 -9.15
N PRO A 35 44.60 -11.89 -9.86
CA PRO A 35 43.62 -12.88 -9.40
C PRO A 35 43.92 -13.48 -8.02
N SER A 36 45.17 -13.35 -7.55
CA SER A 36 45.63 -13.77 -6.22
C SER A 36 45.55 -12.67 -5.15
N SER A 37 45.03 -11.48 -5.47
CA SER A 37 44.94 -10.37 -4.52
C SER A 37 43.94 -10.67 -3.41
N THR A 38 44.31 -10.30 -2.19
CA THR A 38 43.53 -10.54 -0.98
C THR A 38 42.43 -9.49 -0.80
N ASN A 39 41.36 -9.81 -0.07
CA ASN A 39 40.24 -8.88 0.19
C ASN A 39 40.72 -7.54 0.79
N GLN A 40 41.75 -7.55 1.62
CA GLN A 40 42.34 -6.33 2.21
C GLN A 40 43.02 -5.44 1.17
N GLU A 41 43.65 -6.01 0.14
CA GLU A 41 44.29 -5.26 -0.94
C GLU A 41 43.26 -4.62 -1.87
N ILE A 42 42.13 -5.30 -2.07
CA ILE A 42 40.97 -4.78 -2.79
C ILE A 42 40.34 -3.61 -2.02
N ASP A 43 40.13 -3.77 -0.71
CA ASP A 43 39.54 -2.73 0.16
C ASP A 43 40.44 -1.48 0.28
N ASN A 44 41.77 -1.67 0.36
CA ASN A 44 42.72 -0.55 0.40
C ASN A 44 42.78 0.21 -0.93
N ALA A 45 42.71 -0.49 -2.07
CA ALA A 45 42.62 0.16 -3.39
C ALA A 45 41.30 0.92 -3.54
N ILE A 46 40.19 0.35 -3.03
CA ILE A 46 38.89 1.01 -2.96
C ILE A 46 38.95 2.29 -2.10
N ASP A 47 39.57 2.22 -0.93
CA ASP A 47 39.70 3.36 -0.01
C ASP A 47 40.54 4.49 -0.58
N GLN A 48 41.58 4.17 -1.36
CA GLN A 48 42.49 5.15 -1.96
C GLN A 48 41.82 6.08 -2.99
N TYR A 49 40.66 5.69 -3.54
CA TYR A 49 39.96 6.45 -4.58
C TYR A 49 38.53 6.86 -4.20
N LYS A 50 38.12 6.64 -2.94
CA LYS A 50 36.86 7.12 -2.37
C LYS A 50 36.72 8.64 -2.60
N GLY A 51 35.72 9.03 -3.39
CA GLY A 51 35.38 10.44 -3.67
C GLY A 51 35.68 10.94 -5.09
N SER A 52 36.33 10.15 -5.95
CA SER A 52 36.54 10.53 -7.35
C SER A 52 35.35 10.13 -8.26
N GLN A 53 35.07 10.92 -9.29
CA GLN A 53 34.03 10.62 -10.28
C GLN A 53 34.31 9.28 -11.01
N SER A 54 35.60 8.94 -11.16
CA SER A 54 36.08 7.67 -11.72
C SER A 54 35.76 6.47 -10.83
N TYR A 55 35.87 6.61 -9.51
CA TYR A 55 35.48 5.57 -8.55
C TYR A 55 33.96 5.32 -8.56
N ALA A 56 33.16 6.38 -8.63
CA ALA A 56 31.70 6.25 -8.79
C ALA A 56 31.33 5.55 -10.11
N LEU A 57 32.04 5.86 -11.21
CA LEU A 57 31.83 5.19 -12.50
C LEU A 57 32.27 3.72 -12.46
N ALA A 58 33.39 3.41 -11.81
CA ALA A 58 33.90 2.05 -11.66
C ALA A 58 32.99 1.18 -10.78
N MET A 59 32.44 1.75 -9.70
CA MET A 59 31.43 1.08 -8.87
C MET A 59 30.12 0.87 -9.65
N PHE A 60 29.67 1.86 -10.41
CA PHE A 60 28.49 1.75 -11.27
C PHE A 60 28.66 0.64 -12.32
N TRP A 61 29.77 0.64 -13.07
CA TRP A 61 30.01 -0.36 -14.11
C TRP A 61 30.34 -1.74 -13.57
N SER A 62 31.03 -1.85 -12.42
CA SER A 62 31.23 -3.15 -11.75
C SER A 62 29.91 -3.73 -11.24
N SER A 63 29.03 -2.90 -10.67
CA SER A 63 27.68 -3.33 -10.27
C SER A 63 26.86 -3.74 -11.49
N PHE A 64 26.96 -3.00 -12.60
CA PHE A 64 26.32 -3.31 -13.88
C PHE A 64 26.86 -4.60 -14.54
N ALA A 65 28.17 -4.86 -14.45
CA ALA A 65 28.79 -6.07 -14.96
C ALA A 65 28.46 -7.29 -14.08
N LEU A 66 28.36 -7.11 -12.76
CA LEU A 66 27.84 -8.14 -11.86
C LEU A 66 26.38 -8.46 -12.23
N LEU A 67 25.57 -7.43 -12.46
CA LEU A 67 24.19 -7.53 -12.95
C LEU A 67 24.05 -8.28 -14.27
N ALA A 68 24.91 -8.00 -15.26
CA ALA A 68 24.91 -8.70 -16.54
C ALA A 68 25.37 -10.16 -16.44
N ARG A 69 26.11 -10.53 -15.38
CA ARG A 69 26.64 -11.88 -15.14
C ARG A 69 25.73 -12.72 -14.24
N MET A 70 24.87 -12.11 -13.44
CA MET A 70 23.86 -12.82 -12.68
C MET A 70 22.80 -13.33 -13.67
N HIS A 71 22.73 -14.65 -13.88
CA HIS A 71 21.56 -15.30 -14.49
C HIS A 71 20.36 -15.16 -13.53
N ILE A 72 19.78 -13.96 -13.48
CA ILE A 72 18.52 -13.65 -12.82
C ILE A 72 17.66 -13.01 -13.92
N GLY A 73 16.40 -13.45 -14.05
CA GLY A 73 15.47 -13.18 -15.15
C GLY A 73 15.43 -11.77 -15.74
N HIS A 74 14.93 -11.68 -16.96
CA HIS A 74 15.49 -10.84 -18.03
C HIS A 74 15.18 -9.33 -18.03
N THR A 75 14.66 -8.71 -16.97
CA THR A 75 14.53 -7.24 -16.96
C THR A 75 14.60 -6.62 -15.56
N PRO A 76 15.81 -6.47 -14.97
CA PRO A 76 16.02 -5.48 -13.93
C PRO A 76 15.95 -4.07 -14.52
N PHE A 77 15.37 -3.11 -13.79
CA PHE A 77 15.46 -1.69 -14.15
C PHE A 77 16.19 -0.90 -13.07
N LEU A 78 16.96 0.08 -13.52
CA LEU A 78 17.66 1.02 -12.64
C LEU A 78 16.80 2.27 -12.48
N GLU A 79 16.52 2.63 -11.24
CA GLU A 79 15.90 3.91 -10.90
C GLU A 79 16.99 4.84 -10.36
N LYS A 80 17.18 5.99 -11.01
CA LYS A 80 18.02 7.06 -10.47
C LYS A 80 17.13 7.96 -9.62
N LYS A 81 17.47 8.10 -8.33
CA LYS A 81 16.81 8.99 -7.39
C LYS A 81 17.80 10.01 -6.84
N THR A 82 17.39 11.28 -6.77
CA THR A 82 18.18 12.32 -6.11
C THR A 82 17.52 12.66 -4.78
N ASP A 83 18.18 12.34 -3.67
CA ASP A 83 17.70 12.68 -2.32
C ASP A 83 18.78 13.47 -1.57
N SER A 84 18.41 14.66 -1.09
CA SER A 84 19.28 15.49 -0.25
C SER A 84 20.68 15.74 -0.85
N GLY A 85 20.75 15.93 -2.18
CA GLY A 85 22.01 16.15 -2.91
C GLY A 85 22.83 14.89 -3.22
N LYS A 86 22.39 13.70 -2.79
CA LYS A 86 22.99 12.41 -3.14
C LYS A 86 22.23 11.78 -4.31
N THR A 87 22.97 11.27 -5.30
CA THR A 87 22.39 10.40 -6.33
C THR A 87 22.42 8.96 -5.85
N ILE A 88 21.26 8.36 -5.71
CA ILE A 88 21.06 6.94 -5.39
C ILE A 88 20.64 6.26 -6.69
N VAL A 89 21.20 5.08 -6.97
CA VAL A 89 20.75 4.21 -8.05
C VAL A 89 20.19 2.97 -7.38
N GLU A 90 18.88 2.78 -7.49
CA GLU A 90 18.18 1.61 -6.96
C GLU A 90 18.02 0.58 -8.08
N LEU A 91 18.45 -0.64 -7.78
CA LEU A 91 18.23 -1.80 -8.62
C LEU A 91 16.93 -2.47 -8.17
N HIS A 92 15.94 -2.46 -9.05
CA HIS A 92 14.74 -3.26 -8.86
C HIS A 92 14.93 -4.57 -9.58
N HIS A 93 14.91 -5.67 -8.81
CA HIS A 93 15.00 -7.01 -9.35
C HIS A 93 14.00 -7.91 -8.66
N PHE A 94 13.61 -8.95 -9.38
CA PHE A 94 12.73 -9.97 -8.87
C PHE A 94 13.55 -11.06 -8.17
N LEU A 95 13.10 -11.50 -6.99
CA LEU A 95 13.66 -12.67 -6.31
C LEU A 95 12.71 -13.84 -6.53
N TYR A 96 13.19 -14.87 -7.21
CA TYR A 96 12.40 -16.09 -7.39
C TYR A 96 12.16 -16.77 -6.04
N PRO A 97 10.98 -17.37 -5.85
CA PRO A 97 10.72 -18.17 -4.67
C PRO A 97 11.76 -19.28 -4.51
N HIS A 98 12.07 -19.62 -3.27
CA HIS A 98 13.01 -20.69 -2.95
C HIS A 98 12.56 -22.00 -3.63
N HIS A 99 13.51 -22.81 -4.14
CA HIS A 99 13.24 -24.05 -4.89
C HIS A 99 12.26 -25.01 -4.19
N THR A 100 12.13 -24.95 -2.86
CA THR A 100 11.15 -25.72 -2.09
C THR A 100 9.69 -25.41 -2.43
N TRP A 101 9.40 -24.28 -3.10
CA TRP A 101 8.07 -23.91 -3.59
C TRP A 101 7.58 -24.79 -4.75
N GLU A 102 8.43 -25.66 -5.29
CA GLU A 102 8.05 -26.72 -6.25
C GLU A 102 7.26 -27.87 -5.61
N SER A 103 7.08 -27.85 -4.28
CA SER A 103 6.27 -28.84 -3.56
C SER A 103 4.77 -28.56 -3.69
N PRO A 104 3.89 -29.58 -3.57
CA PRO A 104 2.44 -29.36 -3.46
C PRO A 104 2.13 -28.34 -2.35
N THR A 105 1.58 -27.20 -2.75
CA THR A 105 1.38 -26.03 -1.86
C THR A 105 -0.08 -25.62 -1.89
N VAL A 106 -0.68 -25.44 -0.71
CA VAL A 106 -2.01 -24.87 -0.55
C VAL A 106 -1.88 -23.43 -0.07
N LEU A 107 -2.44 -22.50 -0.84
CA LEU A 107 -2.47 -21.07 -0.50
C LEU A 107 -3.84 -20.71 0.09
N LEU A 108 -3.86 -20.18 1.32
CA LEU A 108 -5.07 -19.73 2.00
C LEU A 108 -4.98 -18.22 2.24
N ASP A 109 -5.66 -17.44 1.41
CA ASP A 109 -5.69 -15.99 1.53
C ASP A 109 -7.07 -15.45 1.09
N SER A 110 -7.64 -14.55 1.91
CA SER A 110 -8.96 -13.94 1.67
C SER A 110 -8.98 -12.93 0.52
N THR A 111 -7.84 -12.42 0.11
CA THR A 111 -7.64 -11.35 -0.88
C THR A 111 -6.48 -11.68 -1.83
N MET A 112 -6.26 -12.97 -2.10
CA MET A 112 -5.13 -13.45 -2.91
C MET A 112 -5.07 -12.74 -4.27
N PRO A 113 -3.92 -12.15 -4.66
CA PRO A 113 -3.69 -11.72 -6.03
C PRO A 113 -3.37 -12.95 -6.89
N VAL A 114 -4.38 -13.51 -7.54
CA VAL A 114 -4.35 -14.74 -8.32
C VAL A 114 -3.41 -14.66 -9.52
N GLU A 115 -3.51 -13.63 -10.35
CA GLU A 115 -2.62 -13.43 -11.53
C GLU A 115 -1.16 -13.27 -11.12
N VAL A 116 -0.88 -12.59 -10.01
CA VAL A 116 0.46 -12.53 -9.41
C VAL A 116 0.91 -13.92 -8.95
N ASN A 117 0.07 -14.66 -8.22
CA ASN A 117 0.44 -15.98 -7.72
C ASN A 117 0.61 -17.02 -8.84
N LYS A 118 -0.12 -16.91 -9.95
CA LYS A 118 0.07 -17.74 -11.15
C LYS A 118 1.46 -17.62 -11.77
N LYS A 119 2.18 -16.51 -11.52
CA LYS A 119 3.60 -16.37 -11.94
C LYS A 119 4.52 -17.34 -11.20
N PHE A 120 4.18 -17.69 -9.96
CA PHE A 120 4.96 -18.61 -9.13
C PHE A 120 4.44 -20.04 -9.20
N PHE A 121 3.12 -20.18 -9.24
CA PHE A 121 2.42 -21.46 -9.25
C PHE A 121 1.71 -21.62 -10.59
N LYS A 122 2.44 -22.11 -11.61
CA LYS A 122 1.91 -22.23 -12.99
C LYS A 122 0.64 -23.07 -13.09
N ASN A 123 0.46 -24.02 -12.17
CA ASN A 123 -0.69 -24.91 -12.08
C ASN A 123 -1.64 -24.50 -10.94
N LEU A 124 -1.68 -23.21 -10.56
CA LEU A 124 -2.55 -22.73 -9.49
C LEU A 124 -4.02 -22.90 -9.89
N GLU A 125 -4.68 -23.85 -9.25
CA GLU A 125 -6.14 -23.94 -9.22
C GLU A 125 -6.68 -23.05 -8.11
N VAL A 126 -7.72 -22.27 -8.42
CA VAL A 126 -8.31 -21.31 -7.48
C VAL A 126 -9.75 -21.68 -7.23
N GLU A 127 -10.06 -21.94 -5.97
CA GLU A 127 -11.41 -22.10 -5.48
C GLU A 127 -11.77 -20.90 -4.60
N ARG A 128 -12.87 -20.22 -4.94
CA ARG A 128 -13.39 -19.11 -4.15
C ARG A 128 -14.52 -19.62 -3.26
N ILE A 129 -14.35 -19.47 -1.95
CA ILE A 129 -15.37 -19.80 -0.96
C ILE A 129 -16.00 -18.50 -0.50
N ASP A 130 -17.20 -18.22 -1.00
CA ASP A 130 -18.00 -17.10 -0.51
C ASP A 130 -18.67 -17.49 0.82
N THR A 131 -18.64 -16.58 1.78
CA THR A 131 -19.18 -16.80 3.13
C THR A 131 -20.09 -15.63 3.50
N GLN A 132 -21.16 -15.93 4.24
CA GLN A 132 -22.08 -14.90 4.70
C GLN A 132 -21.59 -14.25 5.99
N THR A 133 -21.87 -12.96 6.13
CA THR A 133 -21.48 -12.12 7.27
C THR A 133 -22.73 -11.58 7.98
N SER A 134 -23.71 -12.46 8.24
CA SER A 134 -25.09 -12.14 8.65
C SER A 134 -25.26 -11.28 9.91
N HIS A 135 -24.23 -11.13 10.72
CA HIS A 135 -24.21 -10.32 11.94
C HIS A 135 -23.24 -9.13 11.85
N THR A 136 -22.98 -8.68 10.62
CA THR A 136 -22.16 -7.52 10.31
C THR A 136 -22.99 -6.48 9.59
N ARG A 137 -22.86 -5.22 10.01
CA ARG A 137 -23.47 -4.08 9.33
C ARG A 137 -22.37 -3.21 8.73
N TYR A 138 -22.57 -2.79 7.48
CA TYR A 138 -21.64 -1.92 6.76
C TYR A 138 -22.28 -0.56 6.52
N ILE A 139 -21.54 0.52 6.78
CA ILE A 139 -21.90 1.88 6.43
C ILE A 139 -20.78 2.42 5.56
N GLN A 140 -21.08 2.97 4.38
CA GLN A 140 -20.07 3.47 3.46
C GLN A 140 -20.42 4.86 2.93
N ILE A 141 -19.45 5.77 2.94
CA ILE A 141 -19.58 7.07 2.27
C ILE A 141 -19.37 6.94 0.76
N THR A 142 -20.09 7.72 -0.05
CA THR A 142 -20.07 7.59 -1.53
C THR A 142 -19.41 8.76 -2.26
N ASP A 143 -19.15 9.86 -1.57
CA ASP A 143 -18.76 11.15 -2.15
C ASP A 143 -17.27 11.50 -1.96
N SER A 144 -16.56 10.79 -1.07
CA SER A 144 -15.16 11.08 -0.73
C SER A 144 -14.27 9.84 -0.67
N LEU A 145 -13.02 9.98 -1.12
CA LEU A 145 -11.98 8.94 -0.93
C LEU A 145 -11.24 9.07 0.39
N LEU A 146 -11.39 10.20 1.10
CA LEU A 146 -10.55 10.60 2.24
C LEU A 146 -9.07 10.26 2.03
N SER A 147 -8.54 10.69 0.89
CA SER A 147 -7.15 10.43 0.53
C SER A 147 -6.19 11.09 1.52
N LYS A 148 -4.97 10.53 1.67
CA LYS A 148 -3.90 11.17 2.44
C LYS A 148 -3.70 12.65 2.06
N THR A 149 -3.76 12.97 0.77
CA THR A 149 -3.64 14.35 0.28
C THR A 149 -4.75 15.26 0.79
N GLN A 150 -5.96 14.75 0.97
CA GLN A 150 -7.07 15.51 1.55
C GLN A 150 -6.80 15.87 3.01
N PHE A 151 -6.28 14.94 3.81
CA PHE A 151 -5.88 15.23 5.20
C PHE A 151 -4.80 16.30 5.28
N ILE A 152 -3.81 16.25 4.39
CA ILE A 152 -2.74 17.27 4.32
C ILE A 152 -3.30 18.64 3.94
N ARG A 153 -4.21 18.70 2.95
CA ARG A 153 -4.80 19.96 2.47
C ARG A 153 -5.84 20.53 3.44
N THR A 154 -6.50 19.68 4.21
CA THR A 154 -7.58 20.06 5.12
C THR A 154 -7.38 19.36 6.46
N PRO A 155 -6.48 19.86 7.32
CA PRO A 155 -6.16 19.22 8.61
C PRO A 155 -7.35 19.05 9.55
N SER A 156 -8.41 19.86 9.43
CA SER A 156 -9.65 19.68 10.20
C SER A 156 -10.33 18.33 9.95
N THR A 157 -10.00 17.64 8.85
CA THR A 157 -10.48 16.27 8.56
C THR A 157 -10.06 15.28 9.66
N TYR A 158 -8.88 15.46 10.28
CA TYR A 158 -8.46 14.61 11.41
C TYR A 158 -9.45 14.72 12.58
N HIS A 159 -9.81 15.95 12.97
CA HIS A 159 -10.78 16.18 14.03
C HIS A 159 -12.16 15.62 13.68
N ARG A 160 -12.63 15.75 12.44
CA ARG A 160 -13.90 15.16 12.00
C ARG A 160 -13.91 13.63 12.11
N VAL A 161 -12.81 12.97 11.77
CA VAL A 161 -12.68 11.52 11.99
C VAL A 161 -12.74 11.19 13.48
N LEU A 162 -12.01 11.93 14.32
CA LEU A 162 -12.02 11.69 15.77
C LEU A 162 -13.38 11.98 16.42
N GLU A 163 -14.15 12.95 15.91
CA GLU A 163 -15.53 13.21 16.33
C GLU A 163 -16.43 11.99 16.04
N ILE A 164 -16.34 11.42 14.83
CA ILE A 164 -17.07 10.19 14.47
C ILE A 164 -16.65 9.05 15.41
N VAL A 165 -15.35 8.84 15.61
CA VAL A 165 -14.82 7.79 16.49
C VAL A 165 -15.35 7.97 17.92
N SER A 166 -15.35 9.19 18.47
CA SER A 166 -15.83 9.47 19.82
C SER A 166 -17.32 9.16 19.99
N VAL A 167 -18.16 9.60 19.04
CA VAL A 167 -19.61 9.36 19.08
C VAL A 167 -19.92 7.87 18.97
N VAL A 168 -19.26 7.15 18.04
CA VAL A 168 -19.43 5.70 17.90
C VAL A 168 -18.93 4.95 19.14
N ALA A 169 -17.79 5.35 19.70
CA ALA A 169 -17.23 4.71 20.90
C ALA A 169 -18.15 4.87 22.12
N ARG A 170 -18.89 5.98 22.22
CA ARG A 170 -19.87 6.20 23.31
C ARG A 170 -21.06 5.26 23.22
N GLN A 171 -21.45 4.84 22.01
CA GLN A 171 -22.55 3.90 21.77
C GLN A 171 -22.18 2.44 22.11
N ILE A 172 -20.89 2.15 22.24
CA ILE A 172 -20.38 0.80 22.50
C ILE A 172 -20.18 0.60 24.02
N PRO A 173 -20.62 -0.53 24.60
CA PRO A 173 -20.47 -0.80 26.04
C PRO A 173 -19.01 -0.77 26.52
N ASP A 174 -18.80 -0.25 27.72
CA ASP A 174 -17.47 -0.18 28.35
C ASP A 174 -16.90 -1.54 28.75
N ALA A 175 -17.66 -2.63 28.64
CA ALA A 175 -17.15 -3.99 28.90
C ALA A 175 -16.11 -4.44 27.86
N HIS A 176 -16.11 -3.87 26.65
CA HIS A 176 -15.12 -4.21 25.63
C HIS A 176 -13.74 -3.66 26.02
N PRO A 177 -12.65 -4.44 25.88
CA PRO A 177 -11.29 -3.94 26.10
C PRO A 177 -10.89 -2.91 25.03
N THR A 178 -11.26 -3.17 23.78
CA THR A 178 -11.10 -2.28 22.63
C THR A 178 -12.49 -2.12 22.00
N LYS A 179 -12.97 -0.88 21.91
CA LYS A 179 -14.28 -0.55 21.32
C LYS A 179 -14.19 -0.39 19.81
N ILE A 180 -13.14 0.30 19.34
CA ILE A 180 -12.97 0.63 17.93
C ILE A 180 -11.57 0.24 17.48
N LEU A 181 -11.49 -0.41 16.33
CA LEU A 181 -10.26 -0.52 15.56
C LEU A 181 -10.33 0.46 14.37
N LEU A 182 -9.44 1.44 14.36
CA LEU A 182 -9.34 2.46 13.32
C LEU A 182 -8.22 2.08 12.33
N ALA A 183 -8.61 1.65 11.13
CA ALA A 183 -7.69 1.27 10.06
C ALA A 183 -7.46 2.44 9.09
N CYS A 184 -6.22 2.86 8.88
CA CYS A 184 -5.90 3.98 8.01
C CYS A 184 -4.48 3.90 7.41
N SER A 185 -4.03 4.92 6.68
CA SER A 185 -2.64 4.97 6.22
C SER A 185 -1.68 5.29 7.36
N LYS A 186 -0.44 4.81 7.31
CA LYS A 186 0.59 5.03 8.35
C LYS A 186 0.78 6.50 8.73
N THR A 187 0.71 7.41 7.76
CA THR A 187 0.83 8.85 8.03
C THR A 187 -0.40 9.44 8.70
N VAL A 188 -1.60 8.95 8.35
CA VAL A 188 -2.84 9.39 9.01
C VAL A 188 -2.89 8.84 10.43
N GLU A 189 -2.46 7.59 10.64
CA GLU A 189 -2.34 6.98 11.96
C GLU A 189 -1.44 7.80 12.89
N ALA A 190 -0.24 8.16 12.43
CA ALA A 190 0.73 8.90 13.23
C ALA A 190 0.16 10.25 13.72
N GLU A 191 -0.51 10.99 12.84
CA GLU A 191 -1.14 12.27 13.17
C GLU A 191 -2.32 12.10 14.13
N LEU A 192 -3.18 11.09 13.92
CA LEU A 192 -4.29 10.79 14.83
C LEU A 192 -3.81 10.41 16.23
N GLN A 193 -2.73 9.63 16.32
CA GLN A 193 -2.10 9.28 17.60
C GLN A 193 -1.49 10.51 18.29
N GLN A 194 -0.90 11.42 17.54
CA GLN A 194 -0.34 12.67 18.07
C GLN A 194 -1.42 13.61 18.60
N ILE A 195 -2.57 13.71 17.92
CA ILE A 195 -3.73 14.49 18.39
C ILE A 195 -4.35 13.86 19.64
N GLY A 196 -4.39 12.53 19.69
CA GLY A 196 -4.94 11.75 20.78
C GLY A 196 -6.19 10.98 20.35
N LEU A 197 -6.21 9.68 20.67
CA LEU A 197 -7.31 8.78 20.33
C LEU A 197 -8.36 8.75 21.46
N PRO A 198 -9.65 8.61 21.13
CA PRO A 198 -10.70 8.39 22.13
C PRO A 198 -10.46 7.12 22.95
N ASN A 199 -11.03 7.07 24.15
CA ASN A 199 -10.85 5.96 25.07
C ASN A 199 -11.22 4.61 24.42
N LYS A 200 -10.36 3.59 24.62
CA LYS A 200 -10.51 2.23 24.06
C LYS A 200 -10.60 2.17 22.52
N CYS A 201 -10.08 3.19 21.83
CA CYS A 201 -9.81 3.13 20.40
C CYS A 201 -8.36 2.70 20.17
N GLU A 202 -8.16 1.73 19.29
CA GLU A 202 -6.84 1.35 18.79
C GLU A 202 -6.74 1.61 17.29
N THR A 203 -5.53 1.80 16.78
CA THR A 203 -5.27 2.01 15.36
C THR A 203 -4.50 0.85 14.75
N ILE A 204 -4.65 0.69 13.44
CA ILE A 204 -3.78 -0.14 12.62
C ILE A 204 -3.55 0.58 11.29
N HIS A 205 -2.35 0.44 10.72
CA HIS A 205 -2.09 0.93 9.37
C HIS A 205 -2.12 -0.16 8.32
N TYR A 206 -2.56 0.21 7.13
CA TYR A 206 -2.43 -0.60 5.92
C TYR A 206 -0.97 -1.04 5.72
N GLY A 207 -0.76 -2.29 5.28
CA GLY A 207 0.56 -2.92 5.16
C GLY A 207 1.07 -3.59 6.45
N ALA A 208 0.54 -3.24 7.63
CA ALA A 208 0.83 -3.92 8.90
C ALA A 208 -0.39 -4.69 9.45
N VAL A 209 -1.29 -5.07 8.55
CA VAL A 209 -2.59 -5.63 8.94
C VAL A 209 -2.47 -7.11 9.31
N THR A 210 -1.45 -7.83 8.86
CA THR A 210 -1.31 -9.29 9.02
C THR A 210 -0.68 -9.73 10.35
N GLY A 211 -1.05 -10.92 10.85
CA GLY A 211 -0.28 -11.61 11.91
C GLY A 211 -0.74 -11.48 13.37
N SER A 212 -1.82 -10.74 13.66
CA SER A 212 -2.36 -10.62 15.03
C SER A 212 -3.85 -10.98 15.13
N ASN A 213 -4.22 -11.74 16.16
CA ASN A 213 -5.62 -12.10 16.48
C ASN A 213 -6.27 -11.16 17.52
N LYS A 214 -5.57 -10.09 17.91
CA LYS A 214 -5.98 -9.16 18.97
C LYS A 214 -7.37 -8.54 18.75
N TYR A 215 -7.77 -8.33 17.50
CA TYR A 215 -8.97 -7.56 17.15
C TYR A 215 -10.18 -8.41 16.78
N SER A 216 -10.12 -9.72 17.03
CA SER A 216 -11.17 -10.66 16.62
C SER A 216 -12.55 -10.37 17.21
N ASP A 217 -12.61 -9.75 18.39
CA ASP A 217 -13.84 -9.43 19.12
C ASP A 217 -14.16 -7.93 19.17
N VAL A 218 -13.46 -7.09 18.39
CA VAL A 218 -13.75 -5.64 18.37
C VAL A 218 -15.18 -5.39 17.85
N PRO A 219 -16.02 -4.61 18.54
CA PRO A 219 -17.42 -4.42 18.12
C PRO A 219 -17.54 -3.49 16.91
N CYS A 220 -16.57 -2.61 16.66
CA CYS A 220 -16.58 -1.71 15.51
C CYS A 220 -15.20 -1.57 14.84
N ILE A 221 -15.19 -1.55 13.51
CA ILE A 221 -14.03 -1.19 12.67
C ILE A 221 -14.38 0.06 11.87
N ILE A 222 -13.53 1.06 11.93
CA ILE A 222 -13.62 2.25 11.09
C ILE A 222 -12.44 2.24 10.12
N VAL A 223 -12.72 2.26 8.83
CA VAL A 223 -11.70 2.29 7.77
C VAL A 223 -11.65 3.69 7.18
N VAL A 224 -10.47 4.31 7.18
CA VAL A 224 -10.27 5.68 6.70
C VAL A 224 -9.41 5.69 5.44
N GLY A 225 -10.04 6.09 4.35
CA GLY A 225 -9.39 6.23 3.07
C GLY A 225 -8.96 4.91 2.45
N ARG A 226 -7.85 4.95 1.71
CA ARG A 226 -7.26 3.80 0.99
C ARG A 226 -5.77 4.02 0.76
N ILE A 227 -5.03 2.94 0.50
CA ILE A 227 -3.77 3.05 -0.25
C ILE A 227 -4.12 3.03 -1.74
N GLU A 228 -3.52 3.93 -2.52
CA GLU A 228 -3.53 3.84 -3.98
C GLU A 228 -2.08 3.82 -4.44
N LEU A 229 -1.66 2.70 -5.02
CA LEU A 229 -0.34 2.58 -5.63
C LEU A 229 -0.30 3.45 -6.89
N PRO A 230 0.65 4.38 -7.07
CA PRO A 230 0.79 5.14 -8.31
C PRO A 230 0.82 4.21 -9.54
N ILE A 231 0.13 4.59 -10.61
CA ILE A 231 -0.01 3.75 -11.81
C ILE A 231 1.33 3.28 -12.36
N ILE A 232 2.32 4.17 -12.44
CA ILE A 232 3.67 3.80 -12.90
C ILE A 232 4.31 2.71 -12.02
N GLN A 233 4.08 2.74 -10.71
CA GLN A 233 4.62 1.71 -9.80
C GLN A 233 3.89 0.38 -9.99
N ALA A 234 2.59 0.40 -10.23
CA ALA A 234 1.82 -0.81 -10.52
C ALA A 234 2.25 -1.42 -11.85
N GLU A 235 2.39 -0.61 -12.91
CA GLU A 235 2.83 -1.07 -14.23
C GLU A 235 4.28 -1.56 -14.20
N LEU A 236 5.17 -0.92 -13.44
CA LEU A 236 6.54 -1.40 -13.23
C LEU A 236 6.57 -2.77 -12.54
N GLN A 237 5.77 -2.97 -11.49
CA GLN A 237 5.70 -4.26 -10.80
C GLN A 237 5.12 -5.34 -11.73
N ALA A 238 4.11 -5.02 -12.53
CA ALA A 238 3.55 -5.94 -13.52
C ALA A 238 4.58 -6.28 -14.61
N ALA A 239 5.26 -5.28 -15.17
CA ALA A 239 6.29 -5.46 -16.18
C ALA A 239 7.45 -6.34 -15.68
N LEU A 240 7.86 -6.16 -14.43
CA LEU A 240 8.87 -6.99 -13.78
C LEU A 240 8.40 -8.45 -13.61
N LEU A 241 7.13 -8.67 -13.24
CA LEU A 241 6.55 -10.00 -13.08
C LEU A 241 6.27 -10.71 -14.41
N ASP A 242 5.99 -9.96 -15.47
CA ASP A 242 5.78 -10.44 -16.84
C ASP A 242 7.06 -10.56 -17.66
N GLU A 243 8.18 -10.05 -17.16
CA GLU A 243 9.45 -9.95 -17.88
C GLU A 243 9.30 -9.22 -19.24
N ARG A 244 8.50 -8.15 -19.26
CA ARG A 244 8.19 -7.37 -20.47
C ARG A 244 8.69 -5.92 -20.34
N PRO A 245 9.06 -5.26 -21.46
CA PRO A 245 9.38 -3.85 -21.44
C PRO A 245 8.16 -3.02 -20.96
N LEU A 246 8.46 -1.92 -20.30
CA LEU A 246 7.45 -0.94 -19.90
C LEU A 246 7.30 0.09 -21.02
N ASP A 247 6.13 0.12 -21.66
CA ASP A 247 5.74 1.22 -22.56
C ASP A 247 5.58 2.53 -21.78
N MET A 248 5.43 3.67 -22.45
CA MET A 248 5.21 4.94 -21.76
C MET A 248 4.00 4.83 -20.79
N PRO A 249 4.22 4.90 -19.47
CA PRO A 249 3.19 4.62 -18.48
C PRO A 249 2.09 5.69 -18.54
N ALA A 250 0.85 5.27 -18.35
CA ALA A 250 -0.26 6.21 -18.27
C ALA A 250 -0.07 7.14 -17.04
N LYS A 251 -0.55 8.39 -17.13
CA LYS A 251 -0.34 9.36 -16.02
C LYS A 251 -1.23 9.09 -14.81
N ASN A 252 -2.42 8.56 -15.02
CA ASN A 252 -3.41 8.29 -13.98
C ASN A 252 -4.21 7.04 -14.34
N TYR A 253 -4.77 6.34 -13.34
CA TYR A 253 -5.73 5.27 -13.59
C TYR A 253 -6.99 5.83 -14.28
N PRO A 254 -7.50 5.16 -15.33
CA PRO A 254 -8.82 5.46 -15.86
C PRO A 254 -9.90 5.17 -14.81
N GLN A 255 -11.07 5.77 -15.03
CA GLN A 255 -12.26 5.53 -14.22
C GLN A 255 -13.33 4.83 -15.03
N ARG A 256 -14.06 3.93 -14.37
CA ARG A 256 -15.29 3.31 -14.89
C ARG A 256 -16.41 3.50 -13.89
N GLN A 257 -17.64 3.49 -14.38
CA GLN A 257 -18.81 3.48 -13.52
C GLN A 257 -19.08 2.05 -13.04
N VAL A 258 -19.32 1.89 -11.74
CA VAL A 258 -19.76 0.63 -11.13
C VAL A 258 -21.01 0.86 -10.33
N ILE A 259 -21.89 -0.14 -10.26
CA ILE A 259 -23.10 -0.08 -9.45
C ILE A 259 -22.79 -0.69 -8.09
N VAL A 260 -23.11 0.04 -7.03
CA VAL A 260 -23.04 -0.40 -5.64
C VAL A 260 -24.38 -0.07 -5.01
N LYS A 261 -25.17 -1.08 -4.63
CA LYS A 261 -26.50 -0.91 -4.01
C LYS A 261 -27.35 0.15 -4.74
N ASP A 262 -27.58 -0.10 -6.03
CA ASP A 262 -28.35 0.76 -6.94
C ASP A 262 -27.78 2.17 -7.20
N GLN A 263 -26.62 2.53 -6.64
CA GLN A 263 -25.94 3.79 -6.91
C GLN A 263 -24.76 3.61 -7.86
N THR A 264 -24.60 4.54 -8.79
CA THR A 264 -23.47 4.55 -9.72
C THR A 264 -22.30 5.32 -9.12
N LEU A 265 -21.18 4.62 -8.88
CA LEU A 265 -19.95 5.19 -8.32
C LEU A 265 -18.78 5.10 -9.30
N PRO A 266 -17.91 6.13 -9.37
CA PRO A 266 -16.68 6.04 -10.14
C PRO A 266 -15.66 5.15 -9.43
N ALA A 267 -15.17 4.13 -10.12
CA ALA A 267 -14.10 3.24 -9.68
C ALA A 267 -12.87 3.43 -10.56
N TYR A 268 -11.70 3.54 -9.95
CA TYR A 268 -10.44 3.44 -10.69
C TYR A 268 -10.19 1.99 -11.10
N TYR A 269 -9.63 1.80 -12.28
CA TYR A 269 -9.23 0.49 -12.77
C TYR A 269 -8.02 0.62 -13.69
N HIS A 270 -7.40 -0.51 -14.01
CA HIS A 270 -6.39 -0.63 -15.05
C HIS A 270 -6.82 -1.64 -16.12
N PRO A 271 -6.58 -1.41 -17.42
CA PRO A 271 -6.96 -2.34 -18.48
C PRO A 271 -6.09 -3.62 -18.51
N ASP A 272 -4.80 -3.51 -18.15
CA ASP A 272 -3.93 -4.67 -17.98
C ASP A 272 -4.32 -5.47 -16.72
N PRO A 273 -4.66 -6.77 -16.83
CA PRO A 273 -5.14 -7.57 -15.69
C PRO A 273 -4.14 -7.72 -14.55
N LEU A 274 -2.84 -7.86 -14.84
CA LEU A 274 -1.80 -8.04 -13.82
C LEU A 274 -1.58 -6.73 -13.05
N THR A 275 -1.48 -5.61 -13.75
CA THR A 275 -1.41 -4.28 -13.13
C THR A 275 -2.67 -3.98 -12.31
N GLU A 276 -3.85 -4.32 -12.81
CA GLU A 276 -5.11 -4.12 -12.06
C GLU A 276 -5.13 -4.96 -10.78
N GLU A 277 -4.63 -6.19 -10.82
CA GLU A 277 -4.59 -7.02 -9.63
C GLU A 277 -3.60 -6.50 -8.58
N ILE A 278 -2.43 -6.02 -9.01
CA ILE A 278 -1.47 -5.35 -8.11
C ILE A 278 -2.12 -4.11 -7.49
N ARG A 279 -2.80 -3.28 -8.28
CA ARG A 279 -3.53 -2.10 -7.78
C ARG A 279 -4.58 -2.52 -6.75
N ARG A 280 -5.41 -3.51 -7.07
CA ARG A 280 -6.46 -4.02 -6.19
C ARG A 280 -5.92 -4.62 -4.91
N HIS A 281 -4.80 -5.33 -4.97
CA HIS A 281 -4.14 -5.90 -3.80
C HIS A 281 -3.74 -4.81 -2.78
N TRP A 282 -3.14 -3.73 -3.27
CA TRP A 282 -2.74 -2.59 -2.43
C TRP A 282 -3.93 -1.76 -1.95
N ASN A 283 -5.00 -1.69 -2.72
CA ASN A 283 -6.15 -0.86 -2.42
C ASN A 283 -7.29 -1.62 -1.74
N GLU A 284 -8.18 -2.23 -2.52
CA GLU A 284 -9.32 -3.01 -2.04
C GLU A 284 -8.88 -4.14 -1.10
N GLY A 285 -7.77 -4.81 -1.40
CA GLY A 285 -7.20 -5.89 -0.60
C GLY A 285 -6.83 -5.44 0.81
N GLN A 286 -6.15 -4.30 0.96
CA GLN A 286 -5.79 -3.76 2.28
C GLN A 286 -7.01 -3.35 3.09
N ILE A 287 -8.05 -2.81 2.44
CA ILE A 287 -9.31 -2.48 3.10
C ILE A 287 -10.01 -3.75 3.56
N LEU A 288 -10.16 -4.76 2.70
CA LEU A 288 -10.79 -6.03 3.02
C LEU A 288 -10.02 -6.78 4.13
N GLN A 289 -8.69 -6.73 4.12
CA GLN A 289 -7.85 -7.29 5.18
C GLN A 289 -8.03 -6.58 6.53
N ALA A 290 -8.25 -5.26 6.52
CA ALA A 290 -8.56 -4.49 7.71
C ALA A 290 -9.93 -4.85 8.28
N ILE A 291 -10.96 -4.95 7.42
CA ILE A 291 -12.29 -5.45 7.79
C ILE A 291 -12.20 -6.87 8.36
N GLY A 292 -11.40 -7.73 7.72
CA GLY A 292 -11.17 -9.12 8.14
C GLY A 292 -10.62 -9.27 9.56
N ARG A 293 -10.03 -8.22 10.14
CA ARG A 293 -9.59 -8.24 11.55
C ARG A 293 -10.74 -8.48 12.52
N GLY A 294 -11.94 -8.02 12.18
CA GLY A 294 -13.14 -8.19 13.01
C GLY A 294 -13.77 -9.58 12.90
N ARG A 295 -13.27 -10.45 12.01
CA ARG A 295 -13.73 -11.84 11.82
C ARG A 295 -15.25 -11.96 11.70
N ALA A 296 -15.84 -11.16 10.80
CA ALA A 296 -17.27 -11.08 10.53
C ALA A 296 -18.00 -12.44 10.49
N ILE A 297 -17.39 -13.46 9.87
CA ILE A 297 -17.93 -14.83 9.74
C ILE A 297 -18.20 -15.50 11.11
N ARG A 298 -17.47 -15.12 12.16
CA ARG A 298 -17.58 -15.69 13.51
C ARG A 298 -18.53 -14.91 14.42
N ARG A 299 -19.16 -13.85 13.91
CA ARG A 299 -20.04 -12.98 14.68
C ARG A 299 -21.41 -13.63 14.88
N SER A 300 -22.12 -13.18 15.91
CA SER A 300 -23.46 -13.65 16.25
C SER A 300 -24.33 -12.46 16.65
N VAL A 301 -25.64 -12.66 16.82
CA VAL A 301 -26.54 -11.63 17.37
C VAL A 301 -26.06 -11.07 18.72
N ARG A 302 -25.33 -11.87 19.52
CA ARG A 302 -24.80 -11.45 20.84
C ARG A 302 -23.46 -10.71 20.76
N ASN A 303 -22.76 -10.81 19.63
CA ASN A 303 -21.49 -10.16 19.38
C ASN A 303 -21.46 -9.73 17.91
N PRO A 304 -22.24 -8.70 17.53
CA PRO A 304 -22.27 -8.19 16.17
C PRO A 304 -21.00 -7.38 15.86
N LEU A 305 -20.80 -7.07 14.58
CA LEU A 305 -19.71 -6.20 14.11
C LEU A 305 -20.29 -5.04 13.29
N ASP A 306 -19.90 -3.83 13.61
CA ASP A 306 -20.14 -2.65 12.77
C ASP A 306 -18.87 -2.29 11.98
N VAL A 307 -19.02 -2.04 10.68
CA VAL A 307 -17.93 -1.61 9.80
C VAL A 307 -18.32 -0.28 9.15
N ILE A 308 -17.56 0.77 9.43
CA ILE A 308 -17.75 2.10 8.85
C ILE A 308 -16.62 2.39 7.87
N LEU A 309 -16.96 2.53 6.60
CA LEU A 309 -16.06 2.78 5.48
C LEU A 309 -16.08 4.26 5.14
N LEU A 310 -15.10 5.00 5.64
CA LEU A 310 -14.86 6.40 5.31
C LEU A 310 -14.04 6.51 4.01
N THR A 311 -14.54 5.86 2.96
CA THR A 311 -14.00 5.89 1.60
C THR A 311 -15.06 5.41 0.59
N LYS A 312 -15.10 6.02 -0.59
CA LYS A 312 -15.99 5.62 -1.68
C LYS A 312 -15.48 4.47 -2.55
N VAL A 313 -14.41 3.78 -2.14
CA VAL A 313 -13.88 2.62 -2.88
C VAL A 313 -14.95 1.53 -2.94
N PRO A 314 -15.38 1.11 -4.15
CA PRO A 314 -16.33 0.01 -4.28
C PRO A 314 -15.70 -1.30 -3.81
N LEU A 315 -16.38 -2.01 -2.90
CA LEU A 315 -15.91 -3.27 -2.33
C LEU A 315 -16.94 -4.39 -2.58
N PRO A 316 -16.49 -5.65 -2.72
CA PRO A 316 -17.38 -6.80 -2.86
C PRO A 316 -17.98 -7.18 -1.50
N ILE A 317 -18.89 -6.35 -0.98
CA ILE A 317 -19.59 -6.54 0.30
C ILE A 317 -21.07 -6.88 0.00
N GLU A 318 -21.68 -7.70 0.86
CA GLU A 318 -23.10 -8.08 0.74
C GLU A 318 -24.02 -6.85 0.80
N GLU A 319 -24.67 -6.53 -0.32
CA GLU A 319 -25.48 -5.30 -0.47
C GLU A 319 -26.63 -5.20 0.55
N GLN A 320 -27.18 -6.34 0.96
CA GLN A 320 -28.24 -6.45 1.96
C GLN A 320 -27.84 -5.91 3.35
N HIS A 321 -26.54 -5.88 3.64
CA HIS A 321 -25.98 -5.39 4.91
C HIS A 321 -25.30 -4.02 4.77
N LEU A 322 -25.23 -3.47 3.56
CA LEU A 322 -24.57 -2.21 3.24
C LEU A 322 -25.54 -1.04 3.30
N THR A 323 -25.17 0.03 3.98
CA THR A 323 -25.88 1.31 3.97
C THR A 323 -24.97 2.37 3.36
N LEU A 324 -25.45 3.06 2.32
CA LEU A 324 -24.72 4.14 1.68
C LEU A 324 -25.11 5.49 2.31
N THR A 325 -24.13 6.36 2.49
CA THR A 325 -24.30 7.71 3.03
C THR A 325 -23.29 8.68 2.40
N THR A 326 -23.27 9.94 2.82
CA THR A 326 -22.28 10.94 2.37
C THR A 326 -21.32 11.31 3.50
N TRP A 327 -20.18 11.91 3.14
CA TRP A 327 -19.23 12.44 4.13
C TRP A 327 -19.85 13.52 5.00
N LYS A 328 -20.82 14.27 4.48
CA LYS A 328 -21.53 15.28 5.26
C LYS A 328 -22.50 14.63 6.26
N ASP A 329 -23.28 13.65 5.81
CA ASP A 329 -24.36 13.07 6.61
C ASP A 329 -23.86 12.08 7.67
N ILE A 330 -22.66 11.52 7.48
CA ILE A 330 -22.03 10.66 8.49
C ILE A 330 -21.36 11.43 9.64
N GLN A 331 -21.11 12.73 9.45
CA GLN A 331 -20.50 13.54 10.51
C GLN A 331 -21.49 13.77 11.65
N PRO A 332 -21.05 13.61 12.90
CA PRO A 332 -21.91 13.88 14.03
C PRO A 332 -22.23 15.37 14.12
N THR A 333 -23.42 15.65 14.65
CA THR A 333 -23.83 16.98 15.04
C THR A 333 -23.00 17.47 16.23
N MET A 334 -22.93 18.80 16.41
CA MET A 334 -22.24 19.39 17.56
C MET A 334 -22.78 18.89 18.90
N LEU A 335 -24.09 18.63 18.98
CA LEU A 335 -24.73 18.05 20.17
C LEU A 335 -24.19 16.65 20.46
N GLU A 336 -24.13 15.77 19.46
CA GLU A 336 -23.59 14.42 19.62
C GLU A 336 -22.13 14.43 20.05
N VAL A 337 -21.33 15.36 19.51
CA VAL A 337 -19.92 15.53 19.91
C VAL A 337 -19.82 15.97 21.37
N LEU A 338 -20.58 17.00 21.79
CA LEU A 338 -20.57 17.50 23.17
C LEU A 338 -21.04 16.42 24.17
N LEU A 339 -22.08 15.66 23.82
CA LEU A 339 -22.55 14.53 24.61
C LEU A 339 -21.47 13.45 24.72
N ALA A 340 -20.82 13.10 23.62
CA ALA A 340 -19.82 12.02 23.60
C ALA A 340 -18.52 12.38 24.32
N GLN A 341 -18.08 13.64 24.25
CA GLN A 341 -16.79 14.09 24.80
C GLN A 341 -16.89 14.60 26.24
N HIS A 342 -18.03 15.19 26.62
CA HIS A 342 -18.14 15.93 27.87
C HIS A 342 -19.37 15.57 28.72
N ASP A 343 -20.25 14.67 28.24
CA ASP A 343 -21.55 14.39 28.87
C ASP A 343 -22.41 15.68 29.08
N ILE A 344 -22.22 16.68 28.20
CA ILE A 344 -22.93 17.97 28.27
C ILE A 344 -24.17 17.95 27.38
N VAL A 345 -25.33 18.25 27.96
CA VAL A 345 -26.57 18.56 27.23
C VAL A 345 -26.82 20.07 27.30
N PRO A 346 -26.78 20.82 26.18
CA PRO A 346 -27.15 22.23 26.18
C PRO A 346 -28.65 22.39 26.47
N LEU A 347 -28.99 23.36 27.32
CA LEU A 347 -30.36 23.60 27.81
C LEU A 347 -31.29 24.25 26.75
N GLY A 348 -30.78 24.66 25.59
CA GLY A 348 -31.57 25.31 24.53
C GLY A 348 -31.08 25.02 23.10
N ILE A 349 -32.03 24.81 22.19
CA ILE A 349 -31.79 24.50 20.75
C ILE A 349 -31.13 25.67 20.00
N GLY A 350 -31.31 26.91 20.46
CA GLY A 350 -30.77 28.12 19.83
C GLY A 350 -29.24 28.24 19.86
N GLU A 351 -28.55 27.49 20.72
CA GLU A 351 -27.09 27.49 20.84
C GLU A 351 -26.41 26.42 19.96
N LEU A 352 -27.18 25.54 19.31
CA LEU A 352 -26.70 24.41 18.51
C LEU A 352 -26.62 24.69 16.99
N MET A 353 -27.10 25.84 16.54
CA MET A 353 -27.02 26.22 15.12
C MET A 353 -25.64 26.81 14.80
N PRO A 354 -24.97 26.35 13.73
CA PRO A 354 -23.70 26.97 13.31
C PRO A 354 -23.97 28.42 12.90
N ARG A 355 -23.16 29.35 13.43
CA ARG A 355 -23.14 30.75 12.96
C ARG A 355 -22.43 30.86 11.62
#